data_AF-A0A9J5ZKS8-F1
#
_entry.id   AF-A0A9J5ZKS8-F1
#
_cell.length_a   1.000
_cell.length_b   1.000
_cell.length_c   1.000
_cell.angle_alpha   90.00
_cell.angle_beta   90.00
_cell.angle_gamma   90.00
#
_symmetry.space_group_name_H-M   'P 1'
#
loop_
_entity.id
_entity.type
_entity.pdbx_description
1 polymer ?
#
loop_
_entity_poly.entity_id
_entity_poly.type
_entity_poly.pdbx_seq_one_letter_code
_entity_poly.pdbx_strand_id
1 'polypeptide(L)'
;MGLLTRFFNATIDITTKHLVSSMRNGGVLHRTRLHQSVIKFGQRYYTGPVSDAKATKAGAEMLVSYTLLGVTYTAVFWQVKFFFSRRMMRDKEDRAQMDDENP
;
A
#
# COMPACT_ATOMS: atom_id res chain seq x y z
N MET A 1 0.73 -11.63 -18.95
CA MET A 1 0.76 -10.69 -17.80
C MET A 1 1.37 -9.38 -18.25
N GLY A 2 0.70 -8.26 -17.99
CA GLY A 2 1.15 -6.92 -18.41
C GLY A 2 2.35 -6.39 -17.62
N LEU A 3 3.01 -5.36 -18.16
CA LEU A 3 4.20 -4.72 -17.59
C LEU A 3 3.94 -4.19 -16.16
N LEU A 4 2.77 -3.58 -15.94
CA LEU A 4 2.33 -3.09 -14.62
C LEU A 4 2.29 -4.20 -13.57
N THR A 5 1.71 -5.35 -13.88
CA THR A 5 1.66 -6.50 -12.96
C THR A 5 3.05 -6.97 -12.58
N ARG A 6 4.00 -6.95 -13.53
CA ARG A 6 5.40 -7.33 -13.26
C ARG A 6 6.09 -6.33 -12.33
N PHE A 7 5.89 -5.03 -12.52
CA PHE A 7 6.40 -4.01 -11.62
C PHE A 7 5.83 -4.14 -10.21
N PHE A 8 4.52 -4.31 -10.08
CA PHE A 8 3.86 -4.53 -8.79
C PHE A 8 4.43 -5.74 -8.06
N ASN A 9 4.55 -6.88 -8.74
CA ASN A 9 5.11 -8.10 -8.15
C ASN A 9 6.58 -7.92 -7.76
N ALA A 10 7.38 -7.22 -8.57
CA ALA A 10 8.77 -6.93 -8.27
C ALA A 10 8.92 -6.02 -7.04
N THR A 11 8.08 -4.99 -6.91
CA THR A 11 8.06 -4.12 -5.73
C THR A 11 7.72 -4.92 -4.47
N ILE A 12 6.69 -5.77 -4.52
CA ILE A 12 6.31 -6.62 -3.38
C ILE A 12 7.48 -7.52 -2.98
N ASP A 13 8.12 -8.20 -3.94
CA ASP A 13 9.24 -9.11 -3.66
C ASP A 13 10.46 -8.38 -3.06
N ILE A 14 10.86 -7.25 -3.62
CA ILE A 14 11.99 -6.44 -3.12
C ILE A 14 11.70 -5.96 -1.70
N THR A 15 10.55 -5.31 -1.46
CA THR A 15 10.20 -4.77 -0.15
C THR A 15 10.06 -5.88 0.89
N THR A 16 9.47 -7.02 0.51
CA THR A 16 9.35 -8.20 1.39
C THR A 16 10.71 -8.73 1.79
N LYS A 17 11.65 -8.88 0.83
CA LYS A 17 13.02 -9.34 1.11
C LYS A 17 13.73 -8.43 2.11
N HIS A 18 13.66 -7.11 1.92
CA HIS A 18 14.25 -6.15 2.86
C HIS A 18 13.62 -6.24 4.26
N LEU A 19 12.30 -6.32 4.32
CA LEU A 19 11.58 -6.41 5.58
C LEU A 19 11.92 -7.69 6.34
N VAL A 20 11.91 -8.84 5.65
CA VAL A 20 12.30 -10.14 6.21
C VAL A 20 13.75 -10.14 6.69
N SER A 21 14.67 -9.55 5.92
CA SER A 21 16.08 -9.43 6.32
C SER A 21 16.22 -8.64 7.62
N SER A 22 15.51 -7.50 7.73
CA SER A 22 15.48 -6.66 8.94
C SER A 22 14.88 -7.39 10.16
N MET A 23 13.98 -8.34 9.93
CA MET A 23 13.32 -9.13 10.98
C MET A 23 14.07 -10.41 11.37
N ARG A 24 14.90 -11.01 10.52
CA ARG A 24 15.50 -12.35 10.79
C ARG A 24 16.98 -12.31 11.14
N ASN A 25 17.77 -11.39 10.59
CA ASN A 25 19.23 -11.44 10.66
C ASN A 25 19.83 -10.51 11.73
N GLY A 26 19.19 -10.37 12.90
CA GLY A 26 19.63 -9.40 13.90
C GLY A 26 19.44 -7.93 13.47
N GLY A 27 18.64 -7.70 12.42
CA GLY A 27 18.32 -6.36 11.95
C GLY A 27 17.46 -5.56 12.95
N VAL A 28 17.23 -4.29 12.64
CA VAL A 28 16.56 -3.32 13.53
C VAL A 28 15.21 -3.82 14.03
N LEU A 29 14.51 -4.65 13.26
CA LEU A 29 13.20 -5.16 13.63
C LEU A 29 13.22 -6.50 14.38
N HIS A 30 14.36 -7.19 14.47
CA HIS A 30 14.47 -8.58 14.90
C HIS A 30 13.90 -8.92 16.29
N ARG A 31 13.87 -7.97 17.24
CA ARG A 31 13.27 -8.18 18.58
C ARG A 31 12.14 -7.22 18.91
N THR A 32 11.55 -6.62 17.89
CA THR A 32 10.45 -5.68 18.08
C THR A 32 9.12 -6.40 18.29
N ARG A 33 8.17 -5.74 18.95
CA ARG A 33 6.76 -6.18 18.99
C ARG A 33 6.17 -6.33 17.59
N LEU A 34 6.67 -5.55 16.62
CA LEU A 34 6.29 -5.66 15.23
C LEU A 34 6.68 -7.03 14.65
N HIS A 35 7.92 -7.49 14.85
CA HIS A 35 8.36 -8.80 14.34
C HIS A 35 7.52 -9.96 14.89
N GLN A 36 7.23 -9.96 16.19
CA GLN A 36 6.32 -10.93 16.81
C GLN A 36 4.91 -10.89 16.19
N SER A 37 4.40 -9.69 15.89
CA SER A 37 3.09 -9.51 15.25
C SER A 37 3.09 -10.02 13.81
N VAL A 38 4.18 -9.81 13.06
CA VAL A 38 4.34 -10.30 11.69
C VAL A 38 4.43 -11.83 11.66
N ILE A 39 5.14 -12.45 12.60
CA ILE A 39 5.17 -13.92 12.74
C ILE A 39 3.75 -14.45 13.00
N LYS A 40 3.05 -13.92 14.00
CA LYS A 40 1.68 -14.34 14.33
C LYS A 40 0.72 -14.16 13.17
N PHE A 41 0.87 -13.06 12.43
CA PHE A 41 0.06 -12.79 11.25
C PHE A 41 0.33 -13.80 10.14
N GLY A 42 1.60 -14.06 9.83
CA GLY A 42 2.01 -15.05 8.82
C GLY A 42 1.58 -16.48 9.18
N GLN A 43 1.62 -16.84 10.46
CA GLN A 43 1.20 -18.16 10.95
C GLN A 43 -0.29 -18.45 10.68
N ARG A 44 -1.16 -17.42 10.64
CA ARG A 44 -2.60 -17.59 10.36
C ARG A 44 -2.90 -18.11 8.95
N TYR A 45 -1.96 -18.01 8.02
CA TYR A 45 -2.12 -18.48 6.65
C TYR A 45 -1.75 -19.95 6.45
N TYR A 46 -1.37 -20.65 7.52
CA TYR A 46 -1.03 -22.06 7.50
C TYR A 46 -1.96 -22.84 8.43
N THR A 47 -2.34 -24.04 8.00
CA THR A 47 -3.22 -24.96 8.76
C THR A 47 -2.50 -25.66 9.92
N GLY A 48 -1.17 -25.56 10.00
CA GLY A 48 -0.35 -26.16 11.06
C GLY A 48 0.85 -25.28 11.42
N PRO A 49 1.57 -25.60 12.51
CA PRO A 49 2.73 -24.84 12.95
C PRO A 49 3.80 -24.83 11.87
N VAL A 50 4.26 -23.64 11.50
CA VAL A 50 5.40 -23.48 10.60
C VAL A 50 6.54 -22.80 11.35
N SER A 51 7.76 -22.91 10.82
CA SER A 51 8.90 -22.21 11.41
C SER A 51 8.67 -20.69 11.38
N ASP A 52 9.14 -19.99 12.42
CA ASP A 52 9.14 -18.52 12.49
C ASP A 52 9.68 -17.91 11.20
N ALA A 53 10.72 -18.51 10.64
CA ALA A 53 11.28 -18.21 9.34
C ALA A 53 10.25 -18.07 8.20
N LYS A 54 9.38 -19.07 8.08
CA LYS A 54 8.38 -19.20 7.03
C LYS A 54 7.17 -18.32 7.34
N ALA A 55 6.78 -18.25 8.61
CA ALA A 55 5.74 -17.33 9.09
C ALA A 55 6.12 -15.87 8.84
N THR A 56 7.34 -15.44 9.22
CA THR A 56 7.84 -14.07 8.99
C THR A 56 7.83 -13.69 7.52
N LYS A 57 8.21 -14.62 6.62
CA LYS A 57 8.17 -14.36 5.17
C LYS A 57 6.73 -14.14 4.69
N ALA A 58 5.81 -15.04 5.02
CA ALA A 58 4.41 -14.92 4.61
C ALA A 58 3.74 -13.68 5.21
N GLY A 59 4.00 -13.37 6.48
CA GLY A 59 3.48 -12.20 7.15
C GLY A 59 4.01 -10.89 6.54
N ALA A 60 5.30 -10.85 6.20
CA ALA A 60 5.92 -9.71 5.53
C ALA A 60 5.33 -9.48 4.13
N GLU A 61 5.16 -10.54 3.34
CA GLU A 61 4.60 -10.48 2.00
C GLU A 61 3.16 -9.96 2.00
N MET A 62 2.34 -10.46 2.92
CA MET A 62 0.97 -9.99 3.11
C MET A 62 0.93 -8.54 3.58
N LEU A 63 1.77 -8.16 4.55
CA LEU A 63 1.84 -6.79 5.05
C LEU A 63 2.16 -5.81 3.92
N VAL A 64 3.21 -6.10 3.14
CA VAL A 64 3.63 -5.28 1.99
C VAL A 64 2.50 -5.18 0.96
N SER A 65 1.85 -6.30 0.64
CA SER A 65 0.75 -6.34 -0.32
C SER A 65 -0.43 -5.45 0.12
N TYR A 66 -0.84 -5.56 1.38
CA TYR A 66 -1.91 -4.71 1.93
C TYR A 66 -1.54 -3.24 2.00
N THR A 67 -0.30 -2.92 2.38
CA THR A 67 0.20 -1.54 2.35
C THR A 67 0.16 -0.98 0.93
N LEU A 68 0.61 -1.74 -0.06
CA LEU A 68 0.61 -1.31 -1.46
C LEU A 68 -0.81 -1.10 -2.00
N LEU A 69 -1.75 -1.98 -1.65
CA LEU A 69 -3.17 -1.81 -1.97
C LEU A 69 -3.73 -0.55 -1.30
N GLY A 70 -3.48 -0.35 -0.01
CA GLY A 70 -3.95 0.83 0.73
C GLY A 70 -3.41 2.15 0.18
N VAL A 71 -2.13 2.20 -0.18
CA VAL A 71 -1.50 3.36 -0.85
C VAL A 71 -2.14 3.60 -2.21
N THR A 72 -2.39 2.54 -2.98
CA THR A 72 -3.05 2.63 -4.29
C THR A 72 -4.46 3.21 -4.17
N TYR A 73 -5.27 2.68 -3.26
CA TYR A 73 -6.62 3.21 -2.99
C TYR A 73 -6.58 4.68 -2.57
N THR A 74 -5.66 5.04 -1.69
CA THR A 74 -5.51 6.42 -1.21
C THR A 74 -5.12 7.37 -2.35
N ALA A 75 -4.20 6.95 -3.22
CA ALA A 75 -3.78 7.73 -4.39
C ALA A 75 -4.94 7.95 -5.37
N VAL A 76 -5.71 6.91 -5.68
CA VAL A 76 -6.89 7.00 -6.54
C VAL A 76 -7.94 7.92 -5.92
N PHE A 77 -8.23 7.77 -4.63
CA PHE A 77 -9.18 8.64 -3.93
C PHE A 77 -8.76 10.11 -4.01
N TRP A 78 -7.48 10.41 -3.81
CA TRP A 78 -6.95 11.76 -3.95
C TRP A 78 -7.05 12.30 -5.38
N GLN A 79 -6.74 11.49 -6.39
CA GLN A 79 -6.89 11.87 -7.80
C GLN A 79 -8.35 12.19 -8.14
N VAL A 80 -9.30 11.36 -7.68
CA VAL A 80 -10.73 11.57 -7.88
C VAL A 80 -11.19 12.84 -7.18
N LYS A 81 -10.82 13.03 -5.91
CA LYS A 81 -11.15 14.24 -5.16
C LYS A 81 -10.62 15.50 -5.87
N PHE A 82 -9.37 15.47 -6.30
CA PHE A 82 -8.75 16.59 -7.01
C PHE A 82 -9.40 16.88 -8.36
N PHE A 83 -9.78 15.84 -9.10
CA PHE A 83 -10.51 15.99 -10.36
C PHE A 83 -11.86 16.70 -10.16
N PHE A 84 -12.63 16.29 -9.16
CA PHE A 84 -13.90 16.95 -8.83
C PHE A 84 -13.70 18.37 -8.30
N SER A 85 -12.70 18.61 -7.44
CA SER A 85 -12.37 19.97 -7.00
C SER A 85 -12.01 20.88 -8.18
N ARG A 86 -11.18 20.41 -9.12
CA ARG A 86 -10.86 21.17 -10.34
C ARG A 86 -12.08 21.41 -11.23
N ARG A 87 -12.99 20.45 -11.33
CA ARG A 87 -14.23 20.62 -12.10
C ARG A 87 -15.14 21.67 -11.46
N MET A 88 -15.32 21.60 -10.14
CA MET A 88 -16.15 22.56 -9.40
C MET A 88 -15.59 23.99 -9.44
N MET A 89 -14.26 24.17 -9.52
CA MET A 89 -13.64 25.48 -9.69
C MET A 89 -13.90 26.05 -11.09
N ARG A 90 -13.77 25.21 -12.14
CA ARG A 90 -14.11 25.62 -13.53
C ARG A 90 -15.59 25.98 -13.66
N ASP A 91 -16.49 25.16 -13.11
CA ASP A 91 -17.93 25.45 -13.15
C ASP A 91 -18.30 26.76 -12.40
N LYS A 92 -17.49 27.20 -11.43
CA LYS A 92 -17.66 28.49 -10.75
C LYS A 92 -17.13 29.66 -11.56
N GLU A 93 -15.98 29.49 -12.20
CA GLU A 93 -15.40 30.50 -13.10
C GLU A 93 -16.32 30.76 -14.32
N ASP A 94 -16.86 29.69 -14.92
CA ASP A 94 -17.79 29.79 -16.06
C ASP A 94 -19.09 30.53 -15.67
N ARG A 95 -19.60 30.31 -14.46
CA ARG A 95 -20.79 31.02 -13.94
C ARG A 95 -20.51 32.49 -13.63
N ALA A 96 -19.35 32.79 -13.03
CA ALA A 96 -18.96 34.17 -12.75
C ALA A 96 -18.82 35.00 -14.04
N GLN A 97 -18.33 34.40 -15.13
CA GLN A 97 -18.28 35.06 -16.44
C GLN A 97 -19.66 35.31 -17.05
N MET A 98 -20.61 34.38 -16.90
CA MET A 98 -21.99 34.59 -17.39
C MET A 98 -22.74 35.68 -16.63
N ASP A 99 -22.49 35.81 -15.33
CA ASP A 99 -23.10 36.86 -14.50
C ASP A 99 -22.51 38.25 -14.81
N ASP A 100 -21.22 38.34 -15.19
CA ASP A 100 -20.58 39.59 -15.64
C ASP A 100 -21.01 40.02 -17.07
N GLU A 101 -21.38 39.08 -17.94
CA GLU A 101 -21.87 39.37 -19.31
C GLU A 101 -23.36 39.77 -19.37
N ASN A 102 -24.12 39.60 -18.29
CA ASN A 102 -25.55 39.89 -18.24
C ASN A 102 -25.90 40.77 -17.00
N PRO A 103 -25.52 42.08 -17.01
CA PRO A 103 -25.70 43.00 -15.89
C PRO A 103 -27.15 43.39 -15.60
#